data_AF-A0A8C9HD32-F1
#
_entry.id   AF-A0A8C9HD32-F1
#
_cell.length_a   1.000
_cell.length_b   1.000
_cell.length_c   1.000
_cell.angle_alpha   90.00
_cell.angle_beta   90.00
_cell.angle_gamma   90.00
#
_symmetry.space_group_name_H-M   'P 1'
#
loop_
_entity.id
_entity.type
_entity.pdbx_description
1 polymer ?
#
loop_
_entity_poly.entity_id
_entity_poly.type
_entity_poly.pdbx_seq_one_letter_code
_entity_poly.pdbx_strand_id
1 'polypeptide(L)'
;MQYSHHCEHLLERLNKQREAGFLCDCTIEIGEFQFKAHRNVLASFSEYFGAIYRSTSENNVFLDQSQVKADGFQKLLEFIYTGTLNLDRDI
;
A
#
# COMPACT_ATOMS: atom_id res chain seq x y z
N MET A 1 29.15 -5.48 -7.87
CA MET A 1 28.68 -6.55 -6.97
C MET A 1 27.17 -6.35 -6.77
N GLN A 2 26.37 -7.35 -7.13
CA GLN A 2 24.91 -7.35 -6.90
C GLN A 2 24.64 -8.12 -5.61
N TYR A 3 24.01 -7.49 -4.62
CA TYR A 3 23.56 -8.19 -3.41
C TYR A 3 22.33 -9.02 -3.73
N SER A 4 22.37 -10.33 -3.49
CA SER A 4 21.31 -11.28 -3.88
C SER A 4 19.95 -11.03 -3.21
N HIS A 5 19.90 -10.30 -2.09
CA HIS A 5 18.68 -10.03 -1.32
C HIS A 5 18.40 -8.52 -1.13
N HIS A 6 18.98 -7.66 -1.98
CA HIS A 6 18.84 -6.22 -1.80
C HIS A 6 17.38 -5.75 -1.84
N CYS A 7 16.59 -6.24 -2.80
CA CYS A 7 15.18 -5.87 -2.96
C CYS A 7 14.31 -6.37 -1.81
N GLU A 8 14.54 -7.60 -1.34
CA GLU A 8 13.83 -8.18 -0.20
C GLU A 8 14.11 -7.36 1.07
N HIS A 9 15.37 -6.99 1.32
CA HIS A 9 15.72 -6.16 2.46
C HIS A 9 15.09 -4.77 2.38
N LEU A 10 15.11 -4.15 1.20
CA LEU A 10 14.45 -2.85 0.99
C LEU A 10 12.95 -2.94 1.29
N LEU A 11 12.27 -3.96 0.76
CA LEU A 11 10.84 -4.14 0.96
C LEU A 11 10.49 -4.38 2.43
N GLU A 12 11.27 -5.22 3.13
CA GLU A 12 11.13 -5.44 4.58
C GLU A 12 11.25 -4.13 5.36
N ARG A 13 12.22 -3.27 5.01
CA ARG A 13 12.41 -1.96 5.64
C ARG A 13 11.24 -1.02 5.37
N LEU A 14 10.74 -0.96 4.13
CA LEU A 14 9.58 -0.16 3.76
C LEU A 14 8.31 -0.62 4.50
N ASN A 15 8.12 -1.93 4.70
CA ASN A 15 7.00 -2.45 5.47
C ASN A 15 7.08 -2.03 6.94
N LYS A 16 8.26 -2.14 7.57
CA LYS A 16 8.46 -1.68 8.96
C LYS A 16 8.21 -0.18 9.12
N GLN A 17 8.60 0.63 8.13
CA GLN A 17 8.31 2.06 8.13
C GLN A 17 6.80 2.32 8.05
N ARG A 18 6.09 1.59 7.18
CA ARG A 18 4.62 1.68 7.03
C ARG A 18 3.91 1.36 8.34
N GLU A 19 4.26 0.24 8.98
CA GLU A 19 3.66 -0.20 10.26
C GLU A 19 3.92 0.82 11.39
N ALA A 20 5.08 1.48 11.39
CA ALA A 20 5.40 2.56 12.31
C ALA A 20 4.76 3.92 11.93
N GLY A 21 4.15 4.02 10.74
CA GLY A 21 3.68 5.29 10.18
C GLY A 21 4.80 6.28 9.83
N PHE A 22 6.05 5.81 9.76
CA PHE A 22 7.22 6.64 9.46
C PHE A 22 7.31 6.91 7.96
N LEU A 23 7.45 8.18 7.58
CA LEU A 23 7.49 8.65 6.18
C LEU A 23 6.28 8.27 5.32
N CYS A 24 5.20 7.75 5.92
CA CYS A 24 3.93 7.57 5.23
C CYS A 24 3.37 8.95 4.84
N ASP A 25 3.36 9.21 3.54
CA ASP A 25 2.98 10.47 2.92
C ASP A 25 1.60 10.40 2.26
N CYS A 26 0.88 9.29 2.43
CA CYS A 26 -0.52 9.16 2.05
C CYS A 26 -1.35 8.32 3.02
N THR A 27 -2.66 8.58 3.01
CA THR A 27 -3.66 7.78 3.72
C THR A 27 -4.75 7.37 2.74
N ILE A 28 -5.06 6.09 2.68
CA ILE A 28 -6.18 5.55 1.90
C ILE A 28 -7.36 5.38 2.84
N GLU A 29 -8.49 5.97 2.50
CA GLU A 29 -9.71 5.98 3.30
C GLU A 29 -10.79 5.18 2.58
N ILE A 30 -11.35 4.18 3.26
CA ILE A 30 -12.40 3.29 2.75
C ILE A 30 -13.51 3.20 3.80
N GLY A 31 -14.52 4.06 3.68
CA GLY A 31 -15.50 4.25 4.75
C GLY A 31 -14.79 4.73 6.03
N GLU A 32 -14.95 4.00 7.13
CA GLU A 32 -14.33 4.30 8.42
C GLU A 32 -12.88 3.78 8.54
N PHE A 33 -12.40 3.00 7.57
CA PHE A 33 -11.07 2.39 7.63
C PHE A 33 -10.01 3.30 7.01
N GLN A 34 -8.86 3.41 7.68
CA GLN A 34 -7.73 4.23 7.24
C GLN A 34 -6.45 3.40 7.12
N PHE A 35 -5.75 3.54 6.01
CA PHE A 35 -4.52 2.81 5.71
C PHE A 35 -3.41 3.80 5.36
N LYS A 36 -2.40 3.92 6.24
CA LYS A 36 -1.20 4.71 5.96
C LYS A 36 -0.27 3.97 5.00
N ALA A 37 0.29 4.68 4.04
CA ALA A 37 1.20 4.11 3.06
C ALA A 37 2.18 5.15 2.49
N HIS A 38 3.13 4.67 1.70
CA HIS A 38 4.02 5.48 0.89
C HIS A 38 3.51 5.58 -0.56
N ARG A 39 3.39 6.81 -1.09
CA ARG A 39 2.88 7.08 -2.44
C ARG A 39 3.72 6.41 -3.52
N ASN A 40 5.04 6.45 -3.37
CA ASN A 40 5.98 5.85 -4.33
C ASN A 40 5.83 4.32 -4.40
N VAL A 41 5.61 3.67 -3.27
CA VAL A 41 5.38 2.22 -3.22
C VAL A 41 4.05 1.89 -3.87
N LEU A 42 2.95 2.57 -3.51
CA LEU A 42 1.64 2.33 -4.14
C LEU A 42 1.67 2.57 -5.65
N ALA A 43 2.30 3.66 -6.10
CA ALA A 43 2.42 4.00 -7.52
C ALA A 43 3.28 2.99 -8.31
N SER A 44 4.22 2.31 -7.65
CA SER A 44 5.05 1.27 -8.30
C SER A 44 4.27 -0.01 -8.59
N PHE A 45 3.17 -0.26 -7.86
CA PHE A 45 2.34 -1.46 -7.99
C PHE A 45 0.95 -1.18 -8.59
N SER A 46 0.58 0.09 -8.78
CA SER A 46 -0.75 0.47 -9.24
C SER A 46 -0.72 1.74 -10.09
N GLU A 47 -1.12 1.58 -11.35
CA GLU A 47 -1.28 2.71 -12.28
C GLU A 47 -2.35 3.69 -11.81
N TYR A 48 -3.38 3.23 -11.10
CA TYR A 48 -4.44 4.08 -10.53
C TYR A 48 -3.85 5.08 -9.52
N PHE A 49 -3.07 4.58 -8.54
CA PHE A 49 -2.40 5.44 -7.58
C PHE A 49 -1.35 6.32 -8.25
N GLY A 50 -0.61 5.79 -9.24
CA GLY A 50 0.34 6.58 -10.03
C GLY A 50 -0.32 7.71 -10.83
N ALA A 51 -1.53 7.52 -11.35
CA ALA A 51 -2.29 8.56 -12.04
C ALA A 51 -2.79 9.64 -11.06
N ILE A 52 -3.39 9.23 -9.93
CA ILE A 52 -3.85 10.14 -8.88
C ILE A 52 -2.71 11.03 -8.38
N TYR A 53 -1.58 10.43 -8.00
CA TYR A 53 -0.49 11.20 -7.43
C TYR A 53 0.25 12.12 -8.42
N ARG A 54 -0.01 11.97 -9.72
CA ARG A 54 0.42 12.92 -10.75
C ARG A 54 -0.59 14.05 -10.97
N SER A 55 -1.88 13.80 -10.78
CA SER A 55 -2.94 14.77 -11.04
C SER A 55 -3.27 15.64 -9.83
N THR A 56 -3.04 15.15 -8.61
CA THR A 56 -3.34 15.87 -7.37
C THR A 56 -2.15 15.94 -6.43
N SER A 57 -2.08 17.05 -5.68
CA SER A 57 -1.19 17.23 -4.52
C SER A 57 -1.82 16.72 -3.22
N GLU A 58 -3.04 16.17 -3.27
CA GLU A 58 -3.69 15.60 -2.10
C GLU A 58 -2.98 14.32 -1.65
N ASN A 59 -2.80 14.22 -0.34
CA ASN A 59 -2.15 13.07 0.29
C ASN A 59 -3.16 11.96 0.60
N ASN A 60 -4.44 12.30 0.77
CA ASN A 60 -5.47 11.33 1.10
C ASN A 60 -6.21 10.87 -0.16
N VAL A 61 -6.50 9.58 -0.24
CA VAL A 61 -7.27 9.00 -1.34
C VAL A 61 -8.49 8.32 -0.76
N PHE A 62 -9.68 8.75 -1.20
CA PHE A 62 -10.95 8.18 -0.79
C PHE A 62 -11.38 7.13 -1.81
N LEU A 63 -11.53 5.88 -1.38
CA LEU A 63 -12.08 4.81 -2.22
C LEU A 63 -13.52 4.52 -1.81
N ASP A 64 -14.36 4.31 -2.81
CA ASP A 64 -15.76 3.96 -2.58
C ASP A 64 -15.88 2.54 -2.00
N GLN A 65 -16.39 2.43 -0.78
CA GLN A 65 -16.65 1.17 -0.07
C GLN A 65 -17.67 0.24 -0.77
N SER A 66 -18.44 0.78 -1.73
CA SER A 66 -19.31 -0.01 -2.61
C SER A 66 -18.50 -0.82 -3.64
N GLN A 67 -17.33 -0.30 -4.03
CA GLN A 67 -16.46 -0.88 -5.06
C GLN A 67 -15.27 -1.63 -4.46
N VAL A 68 -14.69 -1.13 -3.37
CA VAL A 68 -13.50 -1.67 -2.72
C VAL A 68 -13.82 -2.04 -1.28
N LYS A 69 -13.61 -3.29 -0.90
CA LYS A 69 -13.76 -3.74 0.49
C LYS A 69 -12.45 -3.52 1.25
N ALA A 70 -12.56 -3.07 2.50
CA ALA A 70 -11.42 -2.71 3.34
C ALA A 70 -10.49 -3.90 3.64
N ASP A 71 -11.05 -5.08 3.86
CA ASP A 71 -10.32 -6.34 4.04
C ASP A 71 -9.57 -6.77 2.77
N GLY A 72 -10.21 -6.62 1.60
CA GLY A 72 -9.58 -6.85 0.30
C GLY A 72 -8.42 -5.88 0.05
N PHE A 73 -8.60 -4.60 0.41
CA PHE A 73 -7.55 -3.60 0.31
C PHE A 73 -6.40 -3.87 1.29
N GLN A 74 -6.70 -4.27 2.53
CA GLN A 74 -5.69 -4.69 3.51
C GLN A 74 -4.81 -5.82 2.96
N LYS A 75 -5.42 -6.88 2.41
CA LYS A 75 -4.69 -8.02 1.79
C LYS A 75 -3.84 -7.56 0.60
N LEU A 76 -4.35 -6.65 -0.23
CA LEU A 76 -3.58 -6.06 -1.33
C LEU A 76 -2.39 -5.24 -0.81
N LEU A 77 -2.60 -4.42 0.23
CA LEU A 77 -1.56 -3.59 0.83
C LEU A 77 -0.48 -4.47 1.46
N GLU A 78 -0.85 -5.54 2.16
CA GLU A 78 0.09 -6.54 2.68
C GLU A 78 0.91 -7.18 1.56
N PHE A 79 0.26 -7.57 0.46
CA PHE A 79 0.97 -8.09 -0.71
C PHE A 79 1.98 -7.08 -1.27
N ILE A 80 1.60 -5.81 -1.42
CA ILE A 80 2.49 -4.76 -1.93
C ILE A 80 3.75 -4.62 -1.06
N TYR A 81 3.62 -4.77 0.27
CA TYR A 81 4.71 -4.56 1.22
C TYR A 81 5.45 -5.83 1.66
N THR A 82 4.97 -7.02 1.29
CA THR A 82 5.59 -8.30 1.70
C THR A 82 5.87 -9.25 0.54
N GLY A 83 5.31 -8.99 -0.64
CA GLY A 83 5.32 -9.91 -1.77
C GLY A 83 4.49 -11.17 -1.57
N THR A 84 3.77 -11.29 -0.45
CA THR A 84 2.99 -12.49 -0.09
C THR A 84 1.51 -12.15 -0.07
N LEU A 85 0.71 -12.92 -0.81
CA LEU A 85 -0.74 -12.79 -0.83
C LEU A 85 -1.38 -13.97 -0.11
N ASN A 86 -1.87 -13.74 1.10
CA ASN A 86 -2.61 -14.74 1.86
C ASN A 86 -4.09 -14.66 1.50
N LEU A 87 -4.50 -15.52 0.57
CA LEU A 87 -5.90 -15.74 0.20
C LEU A 87 -6.53 -16.79 1.11
N ASP A 88 -6.40 -16.63 2.43
CA ASP A 88 -7.20 -17.44 3.33
C ASP A 88 -8.67 -17.11 3.04
N ARG A 89 -9.41 -18.12 2.58
CA ARG A 89 -10.86 -18.04 2.47
C ARG A 89 -11.35 -17.97 3.89
N ASP A 90 -12.05 -16.88 4.23
CA ASP A 90 -12.87 -16.84 5.43
C ASP A 90 -13.80 -18.07 5.38
N ILE A 91 -13.51 -19.09 6.20
CA ILE A 91 -14.34 -20.28 6.40
C ILE A 91 -15.50 -19.89 7.33
#